data_AF-A0A3M8VEZ4-F1
#
_entry.id   AF-A0A3M8VEZ4-F1
#
_cell.length_a   1.000
_cell.length_b   1.000
_cell.length_c   1.000
_cell.angle_alpha   90.00
_cell.angle_beta   90.00
_cell.angle_gamma   90.00
#
_symmetry.space_group_name_H-M   'P 1'
#
loop_
_entity.id
_entity.type
_entity.pdbx_description
1 polymer ?
#
loop_
_entity_poly.entity_id
_entity_poly.type
_entity_poly.pdbx_seq_one_letter_code
_entity_poly.pdbx_strand_id
1 'polypeptide(L)'
;AAEKARAEGRPQIVDPGLQPAALTAALAALLAATAPLGEPAVAVVVALLQAVTAAGWFRLNGMWPARQGIALAFLGGLAADAGLLATGRAHAPTVLIGTLGVWVLLVIVLQLRSHASADERLYGLTAAVASSAVTVIAAGYLAAIAESSDAVVVGAAAVAVGTLARALPLPTPAAVVLGLLAAA
;
A
#
# COMPACT_ATOMS: atom_id res chain seq x y z
N ALA A 1 -28.59 -7.76 0.98
CA ALA A 1 -27.61 -8.80 0.58
C ALA A 1 -26.41 -8.84 1.51
N ALA A 2 -25.76 -7.69 1.76
CA ALA A 2 -24.57 -7.67 2.61
C ALA A 2 -24.84 -8.04 4.08
N GLU A 3 -25.86 -7.45 4.70
CA GLU A 3 -26.26 -7.79 6.07
C GLU A 3 -26.67 -9.27 6.23
N LYS A 4 -27.27 -9.85 5.19
CA LYS A 4 -27.69 -11.26 5.18
C LYS A 4 -26.50 -12.22 5.13
N ALA A 5 -25.50 -11.92 4.30
CA ALA A 5 -24.25 -12.70 4.25
C ALA A 5 -23.42 -12.56 5.53
N ARG A 6 -23.47 -11.39 6.19
CA ARG A 6 -22.86 -11.14 7.50
C ARG A 6 -23.52 -11.96 8.61
N ALA A 7 -24.85 -12.09 8.58
CA ALA A 7 -25.61 -12.94 9.49
C ALA A 7 -25.36 -14.44 9.23
N GLU A 8 -25.07 -14.83 7.98
CA GLU A 8 -24.74 -16.20 7.57
C GLU A 8 -23.26 -16.57 7.80
N GLY A 9 -22.43 -15.67 8.34
CA GLY A 9 -21.01 -15.92 8.61
C GLY A 9 -20.15 -16.15 7.36
N ARG A 10 -20.64 -15.76 6.18
CA ARG A 10 -19.93 -15.94 4.91
C ARG A 10 -18.84 -14.87 4.77
N PRO A 11 -17.62 -15.23 4.34
CA PRO A 11 -16.61 -14.22 4.03
C PRO A 11 -17.15 -13.30 2.94
N GLN A 12 -17.40 -12.05 3.31
CA GLN A 12 -17.84 -11.03 2.38
C GLN A 12 -16.64 -10.31 1.82
N ILE A 13 -16.26 -10.67 0.59
CA ILE A 13 -15.45 -9.78 -0.22
C ILE A 13 -16.39 -8.67 -0.68
N VAL A 14 -16.30 -7.51 -0.03
CA VAL A 14 -16.99 -6.30 -0.46
C VAL A 14 -16.12 -5.65 -1.53
N ASP A 15 -16.63 -5.56 -2.76
CA ASP A 15 -15.90 -4.88 -3.82
C ASP A 15 -15.68 -3.41 -3.42
N PRO A 16 -14.45 -2.89 -3.55
CA PRO A 16 -14.17 -1.49 -3.29
C PRO A 16 -15.00 -0.62 -4.23
N GLY A 17 -15.75 0.33 -3.68
CA GLY A 17 -16.59 1.23 -4.46
C GLY A 17 -15.79 2.24 -5.30
N LEU A 18 -16.50 3.12 -6.01
CA LEU A 18 -15.86 4.14 -6.86
C LEU A 18 -14.96 5.12 -6.08
N GLN A 19 -15.30 5.43 -4.82
CA GLN A 19 -14.53 6.38 -4.01
C GLN A 19 -13.07 5.92 -3.74
N PRO A 20 -12.79 4.72 -3.20
CA PRO A 20 -11.41 4.25 -3.04
C PRO A 20 -10.70 4.09 -4.38
N ALA A 21 -11.40 3.66 -5.44
CA ALA A 21 -10.80 3.57 -6.77
C ALA A 21 -10.37 4.95 -7.31
N ALA A 22 -11.21 5.97 -7.17
CA ALA A 22 -10.88 7.34 -7.57
C ALA A 22 -9.70 7.91 -6.77
N LEU A 23 -9.60 7.61 -5.46
CA LEU A 23 -8.46 8.01 -4.65
C LEU A 23 -7.15 7.36 -5.13
N THR A 24 -7.16 6.06 -5.40
CA THR A 24 -6.00 5.34 -5.94
C THR A 24 -5.62 5.87 -7.32
N ALA A 25 -6.60 6.10 -8.20
CA ALA A 25 -6.35 6.69 -9.52
C ALA A 25 -5.76 8.11 -9.42
N ALA A 26 -6.21 8.94 -8.47
CA ALA A 26 -5.65 10.26 -8.24
C ALA A 26 -4.19 10.21 -7.76
N LEU A 27 -3.86 9.32 -6.82
CA LEU A 27 -2.48 9.12 -6.35
C LEU A 27 -1.57 8.60 -7.48
N ALA A 28 -2.09 7.68 -8.30
CA ALA A 28 -1.38 7.18 -9.46
C ALA A 28 -1.15 8.28 -10.52
N ALA A 29 -2.17 9.11 -10.79
CA ALA A 29 -2.01 10.26 -11.69
C ALA A 29 -0.98 11.26 -11.16
N LEU A 30 -0.94 11.51 -9.85
CA LEU A 30 0.10 12.34 -9.22
C LEU A 30 1.50 11.74 -9.41
N LEU A 31 1.67 10.43 -9.20
CA LEU A 31 2.95 9.75 -9.44
C LEU A 31 3.40 9.93 -10.90
N ALA A 32 2.52 9.63 -11.85
CA ALA A 32 2.81 9.80 -13.28
C ALA A 32 3.15 11.26 -13.63
N ALA A 33 2.41 12.24 -13.10
CA ALA A 33 2.64 13.66 -13.36
C ALA A 33 3.98 14.16 -12.76
N THR A 34 4.42 13.59 -11.63
CA THR A 34 5.70 13.95 -11.00
C THR A 34 6.91 13.21 -11.55
N ALA A 35 6.72 12.08 -12.26
CA ALA A 35 7.83 11.29 -12.79
C ALA A 35 8.80 12.10 -13.68
N PRO A 36 8.35 12.99 -14.60
CA PRO A 36 9.27 13.82 -15.40
C PRO A 36 10.06 14.86 -14.58
N LEU A 37 9.63 15.16 -13.35
CA LEU A 37 10.29 16.11 -12.46
C LEU A 37 11.44 15.46 -11.64
N GLY A 38 11.60 14.13 -11.77
CA GLY A 38 12.68 13.37 -11.16
C GLY A 38 12.39 12.86 -9.74
N GLU A 39 13.41 12.22 -9.18
CA GLU A 39 13.36 11.48 -7.91
C GLU A 39 12.81 12.26 -6.70
N PRO A 40 13.20 13.53 -6.41
CA PRO A 40 12.67 14.23 -5.25
C PRO A 40 11.18 14.56 -5.35
N ALA A 41 10.66 14.81 -6.55
CA ALA A 41 9.22 15.05 -6.74
C ALA A 41 8.42 13.76 -6.51
N VAL A 42 8.91 12.64 -7.03
CA VAL A 42 8.30 11.31 -6.82
C VAL A 42 8.36 10.92 -5.34
N ALA A 43 9.46 11.20 -4.63
CA ALA A 43 9.59 10.89 -3.20
C ALA A 43 8.48 11.54 -2.35
N VAL A 44 8.10 12.79 -2.65
CA VAL A 44 7.00 13.47 -1.96
C VAL A 44 5.66 12.75 -2.19
N VAL A 45 5.39 12.33 -3.42
CA VAL A 45 4.16 11.61 -3.76
C VAL A 45 4.15 10.19 -3.18
N VAL A 46 5.30 9.52 -3.15
CA VAL A 46 5.48 8.21 -2.49
C VAL A 46 5.21 8.32 -0.99
N ALA A 47 5.74 9.34 -0.30
CA ALA A 47 5.44 9.57 1.11
C ALA A 47 3.94 9.82 1.35
N LEU A 48 3.26 10.56 0.46
CA LEU A 48 1.81 10.73 0.54
C LEU A 48 1.06 9.40 0.34
N LEU A 49 1.45 8.62 -0.68
CA LEU A 49 0.90 7.29 -0.94
C LEU A 49 1.06 6.37 0.28
N GLN A 50 2.25 6.37 0.90
CA GLN A 50 2.56 5.60 2.10
C GLN A 50 1.69 6.02 3.28
N ALA A 51 1.51 7.32 3.52
CA ALA A 51 0.65 7.83 4.59
C ALA A 51 -0.82 7.41 4.39
N VAL A 52 -1.35 7.55 3.17
CA VAL A 52 -2.72 7.12 2.83
C VAL A 52 -2.87 5.61 2.96
N THR A 53 -1.87 4.84 2.53
CA THR A 53 -1.86 3.37 2.61
C THR A 53 -1.87 2.90 4.05
N ALA A 54 -0.96 3.43 4.89
CA ALA A 54 -0.89 3.09 6.31
C ALA A 54 -2.20 3.42 7.03
N ALA A 55 -2.71 4.65 6.88
CA ALA A 55 -3.96 5.07 7.51
C ALA A 55 -5.18 4.28 6.99
N GLY A 56 -5.24 4.05 5.68
CA GLY A 56 -6.28 3.29 5.01
C GLY A 56 -6.35 1.85 5.50
N TRP A 57 -5.21 1.17 5.64
CA TRP A 57 -5.16 -0.20 6.12
C TRP A 57 -5.72 -0.36 7.53
N PHE A 58 -5.31 0.50 8.47
CA PHE A 58 -5.85 0.46 9.84
C PHE A 58 -7.34 0.82 9.88
N ARG A 59 -7.81 1.72 9.00
CA ARG A 59 -9.24 2.05 8.89
C ARG A 59 -10.05 0.85 8.37
N LEU A 60 -9.55 0.13 7.37
CA LEU A 60 -10.20 -1.07 6.83
C LEU A 60 -10.30 -2.20 7.86
N ASN A 61 -9.32 -2.28 8.76
CA ASN A 61 -9.31 -3.22 9.89
C ASN A 61 -10.11 -2.70 11.11
N GLY A 62 -10.88 -1.62 10.99
CA GLY A 62 -11.70 -1.10 12.10
C GLY A 62 -10.90 -0.58 13.29
N MET A 63 -9.59 -0.38 13.13
CA MET A 63 -8.67 0.04 14.19
C MET A 63 -8.49 1.58 14.24
N TRP A 64 -9.31 2.36 13.54
CA TRP A 64 -9.16 3.81 13.52
C TRP A 64 -9.63 4.45 14.85
N PRO A 65 -8.84 5.36 15.48
CA PRO A 65 -7.52 5.87 15.08
C PRO A 65 -6.35 5.22 15.86
N ALA A 66 -5.78 4.11 15.36
CA ALA A 66 -4.58 3.46 15.88
C ALA A 66 -3.31 4.28 15.56
N ARG A 67 -3.17 5.45 16.18
CA ARG A 67 -2.13 6.45 15.87
C ARG A 67 -0.71 5.86 15.86
N GLN A 68 -0.37 5.02 16.82
CA GLN A 68 0.96 4.40 16.93
C GLN A 68 1.21 3.37 15.82
N GLY A 69 0.22 2.54 15.50
CA GLY A 69 0.35 1.56 14.42
C GLY A 69 0.47 2.23 13.04
N ILE A 70 -0.33 3.28 12.80
CA ILE A 70 -0.27 4.07 11.57
C ILE A 70 1.10 4.75 11.45
N ALA A 71 1.57 5.41 12.52
CA ALA A 71 2.88 6.05 12.54
C ALA A 71 4.01 5.04 12.30
N LEU A 72 3.94 3.86 12.94
CA LEU A 72 4.93 2.81 12.75
C LEU A 72 4.96 2.33 11.29
N ALA A 73 3.82 2.02 10.68
CA ALA A 73 3.77 1.59 9.28
C ALA A 73 4.31 2.67 8.33
N PHE A 74 3.92 3.93 8.54
CA PHE A 74 4.39 5.07 7.75
C PHE A 74 5.91 5.28 7.88
N LEU A 75 6.45 5.20 9.09
CA LEU A 75 7.89 5.27 9.33
C LEU A 75 8.67 4.14 8.62
N GLY A 76 8.05 2.98 8.42
CA GLY A 76 8.65 1.90 7.63
C GLY A 76 8.83 2.30 6.18
N GLY A 77 7.81 2.92 5.58
CA GLY A 77 7.91 3.52 4.25
C GLY A 77 9.00 4.58 4.15
N LEU A 78 8.99 5.55 5.06
CA LEU A 78 10.01 6.61 5.07
C LEU A 78 11.43 6.07 5.28
N ALA A 79 11.60 5.01 6.07
CA ALA A 79 12.89 4.36 6.24
C ALA A 79 13.38 3.70 4.93
N ALA A 80 12.46 3.09 4.17
CA ALA A 80 12.78 2.57 2.84
C ALA A 80 13.14 3.69 1.87
N ASP A 81 12.37 4.78 1.83
CA ASP A 81 12.66 5.94 0.98
C ASP A 81 14.03 6.54 1.31
N ALA A 82 14.32 6.77 2.60
CA ALA A 82 15.61 7.28 3.05
C ALA A 82 16.77 6.35 2.67
N GLY A 83 16.58 5.03 2.79
CA GLY A 83 17.56 4.04 2.37
C GLY A 83 17.81 4.05 0.86
N LEU A 84 16.75 4.20 0.05
CA LEU A 84 16.87 4.28 -1.41
C LEU A 84 17.59 5.58 -1.84
N LEU A 85 17.24 6.72 -1.24
CA LEU A 85 17.89 8.00 -1.53
C LEU A 85 19.34 8.05 -1.06
N ALA A 86 19.70 7.32 0.00
CA ALA A 86 21.05 7.27 0.54
C ALA A 86 21.96 6.24 -0.16
N THR A 87 21.41 5.38 -1.02
CA THR A 87 22.17 4.30 -1.68
C THR A 87 22.02 4.35 -3.19
N GLY A 88 22.92 3.69 -3.91
CA GLY A 88 22.77 3.55 -5.37
C GLY A 88 21.66 2.56 -5.73
N ARG A 89 21.02 2.75 -6.90
CA ARG A 89 19.94 1.89 -7.43
C ARG A 89 20.23 0.38 -7.40
N ALA A 90 21.50 -0.02 -7.53
CA ALA A 90 21.92 -1.42 -7.46
C ALA A 90 21.60 -2.09 -6.10
N HIS A 91 21.43 -1.29 -5.05
CA HIS A 91 21.11 -1.77 -3.70
C HIS A 91 19.60 -1.72 -3.40
N ALA A 92 18.75 -1.28 -4.33
CA ALA A 92 17.32 -1.12 -4.08
C ALA A 92 16.63 -2.39 -3.54
N PRO A 93 16.88 -3.61 -4.08
CA PRO A 93 16.33 -4.83 -3.50
C PRO A 93 16.79 -5.08 -2.07
N THR A 94 18.08 -4.82 -1.78
CA THR A 94 18.65 -4.99 -0.44
C THR A 94 18.04 -4.02 0.55
N VAL A 95 17.84 -2.76 0.17
CA VAL A 95 17.18 -1.75 1.01
C VAL A 95 15.75 -2.17 1.32
N LEU A 96 14.95 -2.54 0.32
CA LEU A 96 13.55 -2.92 0.52
C LEU A 96 13.42 -4.18 1.39
N ILE A 97 14.18 -5.24 1.09
CA ILE A 97 14.16 -6.50 1.86
C ILE A 97 14.67 -6.26 3.28
N GLY A 98 15.75 -5.49 3.44
CA GLY A 98 16.31 -5.13 4.73
C GLY A 98 15.31 -4.36 5.61
N THR A 99 14.68 -3.33 5.05
CA THR A 99 13.64 -2.55 5.74
C THR A 99 12.47 -3.42 6.13
N LEU A 100 11.95 -4.26 5.21
CA LEU A 100 10.87 -5.22 5.51
C LEU A 100 11.24 -6.14 6.68
N GLY A 101 12.42 -6.75 6.65
CA GLY A 101 12.89 -7.65 7.70
C GLY A 101 12.98 -6.95 9.07
N VAL A 102 13.61 -5.78 9.11
CA VAL A 102 13.73 -4.97 10.34
C VAL A 102 12.36 -4.56 10.88
N TRP A 103 11.45 -4.10 10.01
CA TRP A 103 10.13 -3.65 10.44
C TRP A 103 9.24 -4.78 10.94
N VAL A 104 9.28 -5.95 10.28
CA VAL A 104 8.57 -7.14 10.74
C VAL A 104 9.06 -7.57 12.12
N LEU A 105 10.38 -7.62 12.33
CA LEU A 105 10.96 -7.92 13.64
C LEU A 105 10.54 -6.89 14.70
N LEU A 106 10.58 -5.60 14.37
CA LEU A 106 10.16 -4.53 15.27
C LEU A 106 8.68 -4.69 15.67
N VAL A 107 7.79 -4.93 14.70
CA VAL A 107 6.37 -5.17 14.98
C VAL A 107 6.19 -6.40 15.88
N ILE A 108 6.89 -7.50 15.61
CA ILE A 108 6.84 -8.71 16.46
C ILE A 108 7.27 -8.37 17.90
N VAL A 109 8.40 -7.68 18.08
CA VAL A 109 8.91 -7.28 19.40
C VAL A 109 7.89 -6.41 20.14
N LEU A 110 7.25 -5.45 19.46
CA LEU A 110 6.22 -4.60 20.06
C LEU A 110 5.00 -5.42 20.49
N GLN A 111 4.55 -6.38 19.68
CA GLN A 111 3.42 -7.24 20.01
C GLN A 111 3.73 -8.20 21.17
N LEU A 112 4.96 -8.71 21.28
CA LEU A 112 5.39 -9.54 22.42
C LEU A 112 5.42 -8.76 23.74
N ARG A 113 5.62 -7.45 23.69
CA ARG A 113 5.59 -6.55 24.87
C ARG A 113 4.19 -6.06 25.22
N SER A 114 3.21 -6.32 24.36
CA SER A 114 1.83 -5.89 24.59
C SER A 114 1.15 -6.72 25.68
N HIS A 115 0.43 -6.04 26.56
CA HIS A 115 -0.37 -6.64 27.62
C HIS A 115 -1.80 -6.99 27.17
N ALA A 116 -2.10 -6.81 25.88
CA ALA A 116 -3.38 -7.18 25.30
C ALA A 116 -3.60 -8.70 25.28
N SER A 117 -4.85 -9.11 25.11
CA SER A 117 -5.20 -10.54 24.98
C SER A 117 -4.54 -11.18 23.75
N ALA A 118 -4.49 -12.51 23.69
CA ALA A 118 -3.86 -13.22 22.57
C ALA A 118 -4.50 -12.86 21.22
N ASP A 119 -5.83 -12.79 21.16
CA ASP A 119 -6.56 -12.48 19.93
C ASP A 119 -6.32 -11.05 19.47
N GLU A 120 -6.35 -10.07 20.38
CA GLU A 120 -6.03 -8.68 20.07
C GLU A 120 -4.59 -8.52 19.60
N ARG A 121 -3.64 -9.27 20.19
CA ARG A 121 -2.24 -9.27 19.76
C ARG A 121 -2.07 -9.85 18.36
N LEU A 122 -2.69 -10.99 18.07
CA LEU A 122 -2.62 -11.60 16.73
C LEU A 122 -3.28 -10.70 15.68
N TYR A 123 -4.40 -10.08 16.01
CA TYR A 123 -5.07 -9.13 15.12
C TYR A 123 -4.21 -7.89 14.87
N GLY A 124 -3.69 -7.27 15.94
CA GLY A 124 -2.79 -6.13 15.82
C GLY A 124 -1.49 -6.46 15.08
N LEU A 125 -0.95 -7.67 15.28
CA LEU A 125 0.26 -8.15 14.61
C LEU A 125 0.05 -8.23 13.11
N THR A 126 -1.00 -8.94 12.68
CA THR A 126 -1.31 -9.13 11.25
C THR A 126 -1.62 -7.80 10.57
N ALA A 127 -2.40 -6.93 11.22
CA ALA A 127 -2.70 -5.60 10.71
C ALA A 127 -1.44 -4.73 10.57
N ALA A 128 -0.57 -4.69 11.59
CA ALA A 128 0.63 -3.85 11.59
C ALA A 128 1.70 -4.38 10.61
N VAL A 129 1.91 -5.70 10.54
CA VAL A 129 2.86 -6.31 9.59
C VAL A 129 2.40 -6.04 8.16
N ALA A 130 1.13 -6.32 7.83
CA ALA A 130 0.63 -6.13 6.48
C ALA A 130 0.67 -4.65 6.07
N SER A 131 0.21 -3.74 6.93
CA SER A 131 0.28 -2.29 6.70
C SER A 131 1.71 -1.83 6.45
N SER A 132 2.66 -2.25 7.29
CA SER A 132 4.08 -1.91 7.12
C SER A 132 4.63 -2.45 5.82
N ALA A 133 4.32 -3.70 5.49
CA ALA A 133 4.81 -4.34 4.28
C ALA A 133 4.35 -3.62 3.01
N VAL A 134 3.05 -3.33 2.87
CA VAL A 134 2.54 -2.62 1.69
C VAL A 134 3.05 -1.18 1.61
N THR A 135 3.27 -0.54 2.77
CA THR A 135 3.82 0.82 2.85
C THR A 135 5.29 0.84 2.41
N VAL A 136 6.10 -0.14 2.83
CA VAL A 136 7.50 -0.28 2.37
C VAL A 136 7.57 -0.63 0.89
N ILE A 137 6.70 -1.52 0.40
CA ILE A 137 6.65 -1.88 -1.02
C ILE A 137 6.34 -0.67 -1.91
N ALA A 138 5.57 0.31 -1.42
CA ALA A 138 5.30 1.54 -2.17
C ALA A 138 6.58 2.34 -2.50
N ALA A 139 7.65 2.20 -1.72
CA ALA A 139 8.97 2.78 -2.02
C ALA A 139 9.58 2.22 -3.33
N GLY A 140 9.04 1.12 -3.88
CA GLY A 140 9.42 0.60 -5.19
C GLY A 140 9.23 1.61 -6.33
N TYR A 141 8.30 2.57 -6.21
CA TYR A 141 8.18 3.67 -7.18
C TYR A 141 9.41 4.58 -7.18
N LEU A 142 10.05 4.76 -6.01
CA LEU A 142 11.29 5.52 -5.89
C LEU A 142 12.49 4.75 -6.48
N ALA A 143 12.51 3.43 -6.31
CA ALA A 143 13.49 2.59 -7.01
C ALA A 143 13.29 2.63 -8.54
N ALA A 144 12.03 2.64 -9.01
CA ALA A 144 11.71 2.69 -10.44
C ALA A 144 12.08 4.03 -11.08
N ILE A 145 11.84 5.17 -10.41
CA ILE A 145 12.18 6.48 -10.98
C ILE A 145 13.69 6.69 -11.12
N ALA A 146 14.50 6.06 -10.26
CA ALA A 146 15.95 6.07 -10.37
C ALA A 146 16.45 5.35 -11.65
N GLU A 147 15.60 4.54 -12.29
CA GLU A 147 15.91 3.88 -13.57
C GLU A 147 15.24 4.55 -14.76
N SER A 148 13.93 4.82 -14.69
CA SER A 148 13.15 5.36 -15.81
C SER A 148 11.87 6.06 -15.36
N SER A 149 11.63 7.26 -15.87
CA SER A 149 10.34 7.94 -15.69
C SER A 149 9.19 7.20 -16.38
N ASP A 150 9.45 6.61 -17.55
CA ASP A 150 8.43 5.88 -18.32
C ASP A 150 7.92 4.67 -17.54
N ALA A 151 8.79 3.97 -16.82
CA ALA A 151 8.39 2.85 -15.98
C ALA A 151 7.39 3.27 -14.89
N VAL A 152 7.61 4.42 -14.24
CA VAL A 152 6.70 4.97 -13.24
C VAL A 152 5.38 5.40 -13.88
N VAL A 153 5.43 6.09 -15.01
CA VAL A 153 4.22 6.56 -15.73
C VAL A 153 3.36 5.39 -16.17
N VAL A 154 3.94 4.37 -16.82
CA VAL A 154 3.22 3.19 -17.30
C VAL A 154 2.65 2.40 -16.12
N GLY A 155 3.44 2.14 -15.09
CA GLY A 155 2.98 1.42 -13.90
C GLY A 155 1.85 2.15 -13.18
N ALA A 156 1.97 3.47 -13.00
CA ALA A 156 0.93 4.26 -12.37
C ALA A 156 -0.34 4.35 -13.24
N ALA A 157 -0.21 4.53 -14.55
CA ALA A 157 -1.35 4.52 -15.48
C ALA A 157 -2.10 3.18 -15.45
N ALA A 158 -1.37 2.05 -15.47
CA ALA A 158 -1.94 0.71 -15.32
C ALA A 158 -2.73 0.56 -14.01
N VAL A 159 -2.19 1.04 -12.89
CA VAL A 159 -2.90 1.04 -11.60
C VAL A 159 -4.16 1.90 -11.66
N ALA A 160 -4.10 3.10 -12.23
CA ALA A 160 -5.26 3.99 -12.35
C ALA A 160 -6.39 3.37 -13.19
N VAL A 161 -6.07 2.87 -14.37
CA VAL A 161 -7.06 2.26 -15.26
C VAL A 161 -7.60 0.96 -14.66
N GLY A 162 -6.73 0.09 -14.13
CA GLY A 162 -7.12 -1.18 -13.54
C GLY A 162 -8.04 -1.01 -12.33
N THR A 163 -7.77 -0.03 -11.46
CA THR A 163 -8.62 0.24 -10.28
C THR A 163 -9.97 0.84 -10.66
N LEU A 164 -10.02 1.75 -11.63
CA LEU A 164 -11.28 2.29 -12.15
C LEU A 164 -12.12 1.23 -12.88
N ALA A 165 -11.47 0.39 -13.70
CA ALA A 165 -12.10 -0.74 -14.37
C ALA A 165 -12.73 -1.72 -13.37
N ARG A 166 -12.03 -2.00 -12.25
CA ARG A 166 -12.53 -2.90 -11.20
C ARG A 166 -13.72 -2.32 -10.43
N ALA A 167 -13.85 -0.99 -10.37
CA ALA A 167 -14.96 -0.31 -9.74
C ALA A 167 -16.25 -0.28 -10.58
N LEU A 168 -16.18 -0.67 -11.86
CA LEU A 168 -17.36 -0.79 -12.71
C LEU A 168 -18.26 -1.94 -12.22
N PRO A 169 -19.59 -1.82 -12.32
CA PRO A 169 -20.54 -2.86 -11.91
C PRO A 169 -20.58 -4.01 -12.94
N LEU A 170 -19.47 -4.73 -13.07
CA LEU A 170 -19.29 -5.86 -13.98
C LEU A 170 -19.27 -7.20 -13.20
N PRO A 171 -19.64 -8.32 -13.85
CA PRO A 171 -19.39 -9.65 -13.28
C PRO A 171 -17.91 -9.85 -12.97
N THR A 172 -17.59 -10.47 -11.83
CA THR A 172 -16.21 -10.62 -11.33
C THR A 172 -15.22 -11.14 -12.37
N PRO A 173 -15.51 -12.18 -13.18
CA PRO A 173 -14.56 -12.66 -14.19
C PRO A 173 -14.25 -11.60 -15.25
N ALA A 174 -15.27 -10.85 -15.70
CA ALA A 174 -15.11 -9.78 -16.68
C ALA A 174 -14.29 -8.61 -16.10
N ALA A 175 -14.53 -8.26 -14.84
CA ALA A 175 -13.77 -7.21 -14.15
C ALA A 175 -12.29 -7.59 -13.96
N VAL A 176 -12.00 -8.87 -13.69
CA VAL A 176 -10.63 -9.39 -13.59
C VAL A 176 -9.93 -9.31 -14.94
N VAL A 177 -10.57 -9.80 -16.02
CA VAL A 177 -9.99 -9.74 -17.37
C VAL A 177 -9.74 -8.30 -17.79
N LEU A 178 -10.70 -7.39 -17.57
CA LEU A 178 -10.54 -5.98 -17.91
C LEU A 178 -9.41 -5.32 -17.11
N GLY A 179 -9.27 -5.66 -15.82
CA GLY A 179 -8.17 -5.18 -14.99
C GLY A 179 -6.80 -5.69 -15.45
N LEU A 180 -6.71 -6.95 -15.89
CA LEU A 180 -5.48 -7.52 -16.45
C LEU A 180 -5.12 -6.87 -17.79
N LEU A 181 -6.10 -6.65 -18.67
CA LEU A 181 -5.90 -5.96 -19.94
C LEU A 181 -5.47 -4.50 -19.74
N ALA A 182 -6.00 -3.83 -18.72
CA ALA A 182 -5.58 -2.48 -18.35
C ALA A 182 -4.15 -2.40 -17.81
N ALA A 183 -3.61 -3.53 -17.32
CA ALA A 183 -2.28 -3.62 -16.72
C ALA A 183 -1.21 -4.22 -17.65
N ALA A 184 -1.59 -4.64 -18.86
CA ALA A 184 -0.72 -5.23 -19.89
C ALA A 184 -0.26 -4.17 -20.89
#